data_AF-A0A2A9N639-F1
#
_entry.id   AF-A0A2A9N639-F1
#
_cell.length_a   1.000
_cell.length_b   1.000
_cell.length_c   1.000
_cell.angle_alpha   90.00
_cell.angle_beta   90.00
_cell.angle_gamma   90.00
#
_symmetry.space_group_name_H-M   'P 1'
#
loop_
_entity.id
_entity.type
_entity.pdbx_description
1 polymer ?
#
loop_
_entity_poly.entity_id
_entity_poly.type
_entity_poly.pdbx_seq_one_letter_code
_entity_poly.pdbx_strand_id
1 'polypeptide(L)'
;KQATTILEITTIKQGTKTTEEHVQLFKQCYMQSGYGEIVGIHKFKRSLNTPLLEKLMAVPELPVTLERWYELAVHLDRQWRQAVAERKIFTTHSEKVEGGSSNTPRQTQPSQPATRPPVPPVRNTWQGRDPNRCYNCGQLSHFAWNC
;
A
#
# COMPACT_ATOMS: atom_id res chain seq x y z
N LYS A 1 -16.97 34.29 19.77
CA LYS A 1 -16.28 33.50 18.71
C LYS A 1 -16.51 31.98 18.80
N GLN A 2 -16.87 31.39 19.96
CA GLN A 2 -17.14 29.93 20.08
C GLN A 2 -18.14 29.36 19.05
N ALA A 3 -19.18 30.11 18.69
CA ALA A 3 -20.20 29.66 17.74
C ALA A 3 -19.63 29.26 16.35
N THR A 4 -18.55 29.91 15.91
CA THR A 4 -17.88 29.62 14.64
C THR A 4 -17.18 28.26 14.69
N THR A 5 -16.40 28.01 15.75
CA THR A 5 -15.68 26.75 15.97
C THR A 5 -16.60 25.54 16.16
N ILE A 6 -17.75 25.74 16.80
CA ILE A 6 -18.78 24.71 16.96
C ILE A 6 -19.34 24.29 15.58
N LEU A 7 -19.48 25.23 14.64
CA LEU A 7 -19.89 24.93 13.27
C LEU A 7 -18.80 24.13 12.54
N GLU A 8 -17.54 24.57 12.62
CA GLU A 8 -16.40 23.94 11.94
C GLU A 8 -16.23 22.45 12.29
N ILE A 9 -16.35 22.07 13.56
CA ILE A 9 -16.27 20.66 13.98
C ILE A 9 -17.54 19.85 13.63
N THR A 10 -18.65 20.49 13.26
CA THR A 10 -19.84 19.79 12.71
C THR A 10 -19.78 19.59 11.20
N THR A 11 -19.04 20.44 10.48
CA THR A 11 -18.88 20.37 9.02
C THR A 11 -17.64 19.59 8.59
N ILE A 12 -16.66 19.36 9.49
CA ILE A 12 -15.45 18.60 9.17
C ILE A 12 -15.77 17.17 8.70
N LYS A 13 -15.16 16.80 7.57
CA LYS A 13 -15.27 15.49 6.92
C LYS A 13 -13.91 15.06 6.38
N GLN A 14 -13.61 13.77 6.55
CA GLN A 14 -12.41 13.14 6.03
C GLN A 14 -12.33 13.27 4.50
N GLY A 15 -13.34 12.77 3.79
CA GLY A 15 -13.42 12.86 2.33
C GLY A 15 -12.23 12.16 1.67
N THR A 16 -11.48 12.89 0.84
CA THR A 16 -10.29 12.37 0.14
C THR A 16 -9.01 12.35 0.98
N LYS A 17 -9.00 13.01 2.15
CA LYS A 17 -7.82 13.11 3.02
C LYS A 17 -7.42 11.75 3.60
N THR A 18 -6.13 11.59 3.90
CA THR A 18 -5.70 10.54 4.83
C THR A 18 -6.34 10.75 6.19
N THR A 19 -6.43 9.68 6.97
CA THR A 19 -6.95 9.76 8.34
C THR A 19 -6.02 10.57 9.24
N GLU A 20 -4.72 10.60 8.94
CA GLU A 20 -3.72 11.42 9.63
C GLU A 20 -4.02 12.92 9.50
N GLU A 21 -4.14 13.42 8.26
CA GLU A 21 -4.48 14.82 7.97
C GLU A 21 -5.84 15.20 8.57
N HIS A 22 -6.82 14.27 8.51
CA HIS A 22 -8.12 14.47 9.11
C HIS A 22 -8.07 14.55 10.64
N VAL A 23 -7.28 13.69 11.30
CA VAL A 23 -7.05 13.73 12.76
C VAL A 23 -6.40 15.04 13.16
N GLN A 24 -5.41 15.55 12.41
CA GLN A 24 -4.75 16.82 12.72
C GLN A 24 -5.74 18.01 12.67
N LEU A 25 -6.52 18.11 11.60
CA LEU A 25 -7.57 19.14 11.46
C LEU A 25 -8.65 18.99 12.55
N PHE A 26 -9.06 17.75 12.86
CA PHE A 26 -10.03 17.49 13.91
C PHE A 26 -9.51 17.89 15.29
N LYS A 27 -8.25 17.54 15.64
CA LYS A 27 -7.60 17.95 16.90
C LYS A 27 -7.58 19.48 17.03
N GLN A 28 -7.25 20.21 15.96
CA GLN A 28 -7.25 21.68 15.95
C GLN A 28 -8.64 22.28 16.26
N CYS A 29 -9.69 21.83 15.57
CA CYS A 29 -11.06 22.30 15.83
C CYS A 29 -11.56 21.86 17.22
N TYR A 30 -11.23 20.64 17.65
CA TYR A 30 -11.64 20.08 18.93
C TYR A 30 -11.06 20.85 20.12
N MET A 31 -9.74 21.15 20.10
CA MET A 31 -9.09 21.94 21.15
C MET A 31 -9.74 23.32 21.36
N GLN A 32 -10.22 23.95 20.28
CA GLN A 32 -10.88 25.25 20.35
C GLN A 32 -12.37 25.16 20.77
N SER A 33 -12.98 23.98 20.69
CA SER A 33 -14.42 23.78 20.94
C SER A 33 -14.80 23.62 22.41
N GLY A 34 -13.86 23.20 23.26
CA GLY A 34 -14.12 22.91 24.68
C GLY A 34 -15.01 21.69 24.95
N TYR A 35 -15.23 20.81 23.96
CA TYR A 35 -16.02 19.59 24.15
C TYR A 35 -15.32 18.58 25.08
N GLY A 36 -16.13 17.82 25.82
CA GLY A 36 -15.68 16.65 26.56
C GLY A 36 -15.48 15.42 25.68
N GLU A 37 -14.68 14.47 26.16
CA GLU A 37 -14.16 13.35 25.37
C GLU A 37 -15.23 12.49 24.69
N ILE A 38 -16.33 12.16 25.39
CA ILE A 38 -17.45 11.39 24.85
C ILE A 38 -18.07 12.07 23.61
N VAL A 39 -18.23 13.40 23.68
CA VAL A 39 -18.73 14.20 22.54
C VAL A 39 -17.69 14.25 21.43
N GLY A 40 -16.40 14.38 21.77
CA GLY A 40 -15.29 14.30 20.83
C GLY A 40 -15.28 12.98 20.04
N ILE A 41 -15.42 11.84 20.71
CA ILE A 41 -15.49 10.51 20.09
C ILE A 41 -16.68 10.43 19.12
N HIS A 42 -17.87 10.86 19.55
CA HIS A 42 -19.05 10.84 18.68
C HIS A 42 -18.90 11.75 17.44
N LYS A 43 -18.36 12.97 17.61
CA LYS A 43 -18.07 13.89 16.50
C LYS A 43 -17.01 13.31 15.56
N PHE A 44 -15.94 12.73 16.09
CA PHE A 44 -14.87 12.10 15.31
C PHE A 44 -15.41 10.96 14.46
N LYS A 45 -16.13 9.99 15.05
CA LYS A 45 -16.81 8.91 14.33
C LYS A 45 -17.66 9.43 13.16
N ARG A 46 -18.48 10.46 13.41
CA ARG A 46 -19.37 11.07 12.40
C ARG A 46 -18.62 11.84 11.30
N SER A 47 -17.36 12.21 11.53
CA SER A 47 -16.51 12.92 10.57
C SER A 47 -15.71 11.99 9.63
N LEU A 48 -15.53 10.73 10.01
CA LEU A 48 -14.85 9.71 9.20
C LEU A 48 -15.67 9.28 7.98
N ASN A 49 -14.99 8.68 7.01
CA ASN A 49 -15.62 8.02 5.88
C ASN A 49 -16.30 6.71 6.32
N THR A 50 -17.50 6.41 5.79
CA THR A 50 -18.32 5.26 6.20
C THR A 50 -17.57 3.92 6.21
N PRO A 51 -16.80 3.52 5.18
CA PRO A 51 -16.12 2.22 5.17
C PRO A 51 -15.00 2.09 6.23
N LEU A 52 -14.42 3.21 6.67
CA LEU A 52 -13.44 3.22 7.77
C LEU A 52 -14.15 3.14 9.12
N LEU A 53 -15.28 3.86 9.27
CA LEU A 53 -16.11 3.78 10.47
C LEU A 53 -16.69 2.37 10.67
N GLU A 54 -17.16 1.71 9.61
CA GLU A 54 -17.65 0.33 9.66
C GLU A 54 -16.58 -0.64 10.15
N LYS A 55 -15.36 -0.58 9.59
CA LYS A 55 -14.22 -1.38 10.04
C LYS A 55 -13.85 -1.11 11.50
N LEU A 56 -13.84 0.16 11.91
CA LEU A 56 -13.60 0.55 13.30
C LEU A 56 -14.66 -0.02 14.26
N MET A 57 -15.94 -0.01 13.87
CA MET A 57 -17.02 -0.53 14.69
C MET A 57 -17.06 -2.07 14.76
N ALA A 58 -16.32 -2.77 13.88
CA ALA A 58 -16.15 -4.22 13.91
C ALA A 58 -14.99 -4.69 14.80
N VAL A 59 -14.23 -3.78 15.43
CA VAL A 59 -13.14 -4.15 16.35
C VAL A 59 -13.73 -4.63 17.69
N PRO A 60 -13.36 -5.83 18.20
CA PRO A 60 -13.98 -6.40 19.41
C PRO A 60 -13.81 -5.54 20.67
N GLU A 61 -12.64 -4.93 20.85
CA GLU A 61 -12.32 -4.04 21.95
C GLU A 61 -12.33 -2.59 21.45
N LEU A 62 -13.47 -1.92 21.58
CA LEU A 62 -13.62 -0.54 21.14
C LEU A 62 -12.87 0.41 22.09
N PRO A 63 -12.07 1.36 21.57
CA PRO A 63 -11.42 2.36 22.40
C PRO A 63 -12.39 3.19 23.24
N VAL A 64 -12.00 3.52 24.47
CA VAL A 64 -12.78 4.40 25.36
C VAL A 64 -12.27 5.84 25.39
N THR A 65 -11.04 6.10 24.92
CA THR A 65 -10.45 7.44 24.83
C THR A 65 -10.31 7.92 23.39
N LEU A 66 -10.44 9.22 23.20
CA LEU A 66 -10.42 9.87 21.89
C LEU A 66 -9.06 9.74 21.18
N GLU A 67 -7.95 9.73 21.93
CA GLU A 67 -6.62 9.52 21.36
C GLU A 67 -6.47 8.10 20.78
N ARG A 68 -6.97 7.07 21.48
CA ARG A 68 -6.97 5.69 20.97
C ARG A 68 -7.91 5.51 19.77
N TRP A 69 -8.99 6.28 19.67
CA TRP A 69 -9.82 6.36 18.45
C TRP A 69 -9.03 6.90 17.26
N TYR A 70 -8.17 7.92 17.46
CA TYR A 70 -7.32 8.45 16.39
C TYR A 70 -6.28 7.43 15.94
N GLU A 71 -5.52 6.84 16.88
CA GLU A 71 -4.48 5.84 16.59
C GLU A 71 -5.02 4.66 15.77
N LEU A 72 -6.15 4.08 16.20
CA LEU A 72 -6.76 2.93 15.53
C LEU A 72 -7.29 3.28 14.14
N ALA A 73 -7.90 4.46 13.98
CA ALA A 73 -8.40 4.91 12.67
C ALA A 73 -7.24 5.15 11.68
N VAL A 74 -6.15 5.77 12.14
CA VAL A 74 -4.91 5.96 11.38
C VAL A 74 -4.29 4.62 10.98
N HIS A 75 -4.22 3.66 11.91
CA HIS A 75 -3.67 2.33 11.63
C HIS A 75 -4.43 1.61 10.51
N LEU A 76 -5.77 1.57 10.59
CA LEU A 76 -6.62 0.90 9.61
C LEU A 76 -6.57 1.53 8.21
N ASP A 77 -6.48 2.87 8.11
CA ASP A 77 -6.30 3.56 6.82
C ASP A 77 -4.91 3.31 6.22
N ARG A 78 -3.86 3.28 7.04
CA ARG A 78 -2.50 2.89 6.59
C ARG A 78 -2.48 1.45 6.06
N GLN A 79 -3.04 0.49 6.80
CA GLN A 79 -3.18 -0.91 6.35
C GLN A 79 -3.96 -1.02 5.03
N TRP A 80 -5.08 -0.31 4.90
CA TRP A 80 -5.86 -0.29 3.67
C TRP A 80 -5.07 0.27 2.49
N ARG A 81 -4.37 1.39 2.67
CA ARG A 81 -3.55 2.00 1.62
C ARG A 81 -2.37 1.13 1.21
N GLN A 82 -1.75 0.43 2.16
CA GLN A 82 -0.71 -0.57 1.90
C GLN A 82 -1.26 -1.75 1.08
N ALA A 83 -2.35 -2.37 1.52
CA ALA A 83 -2.97 -3.51 0.81
C ALA A 83 -3.42 -3.13 -0.62
N VAL A 84 -3.91 -1.90 -0.82
CA VAL A 84 -4.24 -1.37 -2.16
C VAL A 84 -3.00 -1.16 -3.02
N ALA A 85 -1.87 -0.72 -2.45
CA ALA A 85 -0.61 -0.57 -3.16
C ALA A 85 -0.01 -1.94 -3.55
N GLU A 86 0.01 -2.90 -2.63
CA GLU A 86 0.47 -4.27 -2.87
C GLU A 86 -0.37 -4.95 -3.97
N ARG A 87 -1.71 -4.84 -3.90
CA ARG A 87 -2.59 -5.41 -4.94
C ARG A 87 -2.26 -4.89 -6.33
N LYS A 88 -1.94 -3.59 -6.48
CA LYS A 88 -1.54 -3.01 -7.77
C LYS A 88 -0.27 -3.66 -8.32
N ILE A 89 0.75 -3.84 -7.46
CA ILE A 89 2.02 -4.47 -7.81
C ILE A 89 1.77 -5.89 -8.35
N PHE A 90 1.02 -6.73 -7.63
CA PHE A 90 0.71 -8.08 -8.07
C PHE A 90 -0.07 -8.12 -9.40
N THR A 91 -1.06 -7.23 -9.60
CA THR A 91 -1.76 -7.16 -10.91
C THR A 91 -0.83 -6.76 -12.05
N THR A 92 0.07 -5.77 -11.85
CA THR A 92 0.99 -5.32 -12.91
C THR A 92 2.09 -6.34 -13.26
N HIS A 93 2.42 -7.28 -12.36
CA HIS A 93 3.36 -8.35 -12.67
C HIS A 93 2.69 -9.53 -13.40
N SER A 94 1.36 -9.69 -13.29
CA SER A 94 0.64 -10.79 -13.95
C SER A 94 0.39 -10.55 -15.44
N GLU A 95 0.47 -9.31 -15.94
CA GLU A 95 0.25 -8.96 -17.35
C GLU A 95 1.54 -9.02 -18.20
N LYS A 96 2.68 -9.43 -17.63
CA LYS A 96 3.99 -9.42 -18.31
C LYS A 96 4.56 -10.83 -18.61
N VAL A 97 3.70 -11.77 -18.99
CA VAL A 97 4.12 -13.06 -19.59
C VAL A 97 3.23 -13.42 -20.78
N GLU A 98 3.17 -12.55 -21.79
CA GLU A 98 2.89 -12.93 -23.19
C GLU A 98 3.20 -11.74 -24.14
N GLY A 99 3.59 -12.04 -25.39
CA GLY A 99 3.87 -11.02 -26.41
C GLY A 99 5.28 -10.44 -26.38
N GLY A 100 6.23 -11.16 -26.99
CA GLY A 100 7.54 -10.57 -27.31
C GLY A 100 7.43 -9.55 -28.45
N SER A 101 7.99 -8.36 -28.28
CA SER A 101 8.38 -7.49 -29.39
C SER A 101 9.54 -6.58 -28.99
N SER A 102 10.61 -6.62 -29.77
CA SER A 102 11.81 -5.80 -29.58
C SER A 102 11.47 -4.32 -29.74
N ASN A 103 11.86 -3.48 -28.78
CA ASN A 103 12.10 -2.06 -28.99
C ASN A 103 13.11 -1.51 -27.97
N THR A 104 14.38 -1.54 -28.35
CA THR A 104 15.49 -0.90 -27.62
C THR A 104 15.45 0.62 -27.79
N PRO A 105 15.52 1.41 -26.70
CA PRO A 105 15.84 2.83 -26.79
C PRO A 105 17.34 2.99 -27.10
N ARG A 106 17.64 3.45 -28.31
CA ARG A 106 19.00 3.73 -28.79
C ARG A 106 19.57 4.96 -28.07
N GLN A 107 20.51 4.78 -27.14
CA GLN A 107 21.25 5.88 -26.52
C GLN A 107 22.66 5.99 -27.13
N THR A 108 23.04 7.23 -27.47
CA THR A 108 24.18 7.57 -28.33
C THR A 108 25.50 7.64 -27.57
N GLN A 109 26.56 6.98 -28.05
CA GLN A 109 27.96 7.32 -27.71
C GLN A 109 28.91 7.15 -28.91
N PRO A 110 30.04 7.89 -28.97
CA PRO A 110 30.89 7.97 -30.17
C PRO A 110 32.01 6.92 -30.23
N SER A 111 32.29 6.51 -31.47
CA SER A 111 33.41 5.73 -32.00
C SER A 111 34.81 5.89 -31.36
N GLN A 112 35.54 4.78 -31.15
CA GLN A 112 36.84 4.42 -31.82
C GLN A 112 37.37 3.02 -31.36
N PRO A 113 38.42 2.39 -31.99
CA PRO A 113 38.21 1.02 -32.54
C PRO A 113 39.08 -0.16 -32.02
N ALA A 114 38.54 -1.37 -32.25
CA ALA A 114 39.14 -2.69 -32.59
C ALA A 114 40.46 -3.21 -31.95
N THR A 115 40.43 -4.43 -31.37
CA THR A 115 41.16 -5.68 -31.81
C THR A 115 40.71 -6.91 -30.96
N ARG A 116 40.98 -8.16 -31.41
CA ARG A 116 40.31 -9.46 -31.09
C ARG A 116 41.35 -10.62 -31.10
N PRO A 117 41.29 -11.79 -30.38
CA PRO A 117 40.13 -12.60 -29.94
C PRO A 117 40.07 -13.01 -28.42
N PRO A 118 40.11 -14.29 -27.91
CA PRO A 118 39.16 -14.69 -26.83
C PRO A 118 39.75 -15.33 -25.54
N VAL A 119 39.04 -15.20 -24.42
CA VAL A 119 39.33 -15.90 -23.14
C VAL A 119 38.14 -16.83 -22.82
N PRO A 120 38.35 -18.10 -22.40
CA PRO A 120 37.24 -19.01 -22.10
C PRO A 120 36.46 -18.55 -20.86
N PRO A 121 35.12 -18.77 -20.81
CA PRO A 121 34.34 -18.43 -19.63
C PRO A 121 34.75 -19.34 -18.46
N VAL A 122 35.11 -18.71 -17.34
CA VAL A 122 35.44 -19.42 -16.10
C VAL A 122 34.20 -20.15 -15.60
N ARG A 123 34.39 -21.36 -15.05
CA ARG A 123 33.33 -22.19 -14.47
C ARG A 123 32.84 -21.57 -13.15
N ASN A 124 31.83 -20.71 -13.20
CA ASN A 124 31.09 -20.29 -12.01
C ASN A 124 29.83 -21.16 -11.80
N THR A 125 29.96 -22.03 -10.80
CA THR A 125 28.88 -22.76 -10.12
C THR A 125 27.73 -21.82 -9.68
N TRP A 126 26.60 -22.42 -9.27
CA TRP A 126 25.37 -21.82 -8.70
C TRP A 126 24.17 -21.67 -9.63
N GLN A 127 23.70 -22.84 -10.11
CA GLN A 127 22.29 -23.27 -10.05
C GLN A 127 21.23 -22.16 -10.14
N GLY A 128 20.86 -21.79 -11.37
CA GLY A 128 19.57 -21.15 -11.62
C GLY A 128 18.44 -22.11 -11.21
N ARG A 129 17.58 -21.66 -10.29
CA ARG A 129 16.33 -22.37 -9.98
C ARG A 129 15.28 -22.02 -11.04
N ASP A 130 15.28 -22.76 -12.15
CA ASP A 130 14.15 -22.74 -13.08
C ASP A 130 12.91 -23.38 -12.41
N PRO A 131 11.78 -22.67 -12.26
CA PRO A 131 10.59 -23.23 -11.59
C PRO A 131 9.87 -24.34 -12.37
N ASN A 132 10.21 -24.55 -13.64
CA ASN A 132 9.42 -25.34 -14.60
C ASN A 132 9.93 -26.78 -14.85
N ARG A 133 10.79 -27.33 -13.99
CA ARG A 133 11.30 -28.71 -14.11
C ARG A 133 10.62 -29.66 -13.11
N CYS A 134 10.17 -30.82 -13.60
CA CYS A 134 9.67 -31.89 -12.75
C CYS A 134 10.76 -32.38 -11.79
N TYR A 135 10.48 -32.38 -10.48
CA TYR A 135 11.43 -32.82 -9.45
C TYR A 135 11.71 -34.33 -9.44
N ASN A 136 10.89 -35.15 -10.12
CA ASN A 136 11.05 -36.60 -10.17
C ASN A 136 11.90 -37.04 -11.39
N CYS A 137 11.45 -36.74 -12.61
CA CYS A 137 12.12 -37.16 -13.85
C CYS A 137 13.03 -36.10 -14.49
N GLY A 138 13.01 -34.86 -13.99
CA GLY A 138 13.83 -33.77 -14.52
C GLY A 138 13.38 -33.21 -15.89
N GLN A 139 12.21 -33.56 -16.41
CA GLN A 139 11.71 -32.98 -17.66
C GLN A 139 10.99 -31.63 -17.48
N LEU A 140 10.95 -30.83 -18.55
CA LEU A 140 10.29 -29.53 -18.63
C LEU A 140 8.93 -29.68 -19.33
N SER A 141 7.84 -29.83 -18.56
CA SER A 141 6.45 -29.80 -19.05
C SER A 141 5.41 -29.97 -17.95
N HIS A 142 5.76 -30.69 -16.89
CA HIS A 142 4.85 -31.10 -15.82
C HIS A 142 5.50 -30.97 -14.44
N PHE A 143 4.67 -30.96 -13.41
CA PHE A 143 5.08 -31.00 -12.01
C PHE A 143 5.09 -32.44 -11.49
N ALA A 144 5.80 -32.71 -10.39
CA ALA A 144 6.06 -34.06 -9.89
C ALA A 144 4.82 -34.90 -9.55
N TRP A 145 3.66 -34.28 -9.27
CA TRP A 145 2.37 -34.96 -9.07
C TRP A 145 1.71 -35.53 -10.35
N ASN A 146 2.25 -35.19 -11.52
CA ASN A 146 1.77 -35.59 -12.85
C ASN A 146 2.87 -36.37 -13.61
N CYS A 147 3.83 -36.95 -12.88
CA CYS A 147 5.00 -37.66 -13.40
C CYS A 147 4.84 -39.18 -13.27
#